data_AF-A0A0Q0UL20-F1
#
_entry.id   AF-A0A0Q0UL20-F1
#
_cell.length_a   1.000
_cell.length_b   1.000
_cell.length_c   1.000
_cell.angle_alpha   90.00
_cell.angle_beta   90.00
_cell.angle_gamma   90.00
#
_symmetry.space_group_name_H-M   'P 1'
#
loop_
_entity.id
_entity.type
_entity.pdbx_description
1 polymer ?
#
loop_
_entity_poly.entity_id
_entity_poly.type
_entity_poly.pdbx_seq_one_letter_code
_entity_poly.pdbx_strand_id
1 'polypeptide(L)'
;MSPMSEAREPGPTRIATHATDRTDRLGTFYTYRPTTIKRILSGVSLGVALLFLFAAFHGIRIYQGHDIMWNLIAGIVFTVSTGLPGAYWLAHTLHDARNIKRWALRHGAYGTDWQWLAENKAATEESHELPHLPPLPKRRWWAVWVAAAALFVVAAQLGHNMSVV
;
A
#
# COMPACT_ATOMS: atom_id res chain seq x y z
N MET A 1 -25.94 5.44 59.25
CA MET A 1 -25.25 4.26 58.69
C MET A 1 -25.20 4.44 57.18
N SER A 2 -24.07 4.92 56.64
CA SER A 2 -23.85 5.05 55.19
C SER A 2 -23.01 3.86 54.73
N PRO A 3 -23.38 3.15 53.66
CA PRO A 3 -22.51 2.14 53.10
C PRO A 3 -21.32 2.83 52.42
N MET A 4 -20.11 2.41 52.81
CA MET A 4 -18.86 2.77 52.15
C MET A 4 -18.92 2.32 50.69
N SER A 5 -18.70 3.27 49.78
CA SER A 5 -18.48 3.02 48.36
C SER A 5 -17.14 2.30 48.19
N GLU A 6 -17.21 0.99 47.98
CA GLU A 6 -16.08 0.14 47.62
C GLU A 6 -15.51 0.59 46.27
N ALA A 7 -14.32 1.18 46.30
CA ALA A 7 -13.57 1.55 45.11
C ALA A 7 -13.17 0.26 44.36
N ARG A 8 -13.92 -0.09 43.32
CA ARG A 8 -13.51 -1.16 42.39
C ARG A 8 -12.22 -0.74 41.69
N GLU A 9 -11.11 -1.34 42.11
CA GLU A 9 -9.87 -1.26 41.35
C GLU A 9 -10.09 -1.78 39.92
N PRO A 10 -9.62 -1.07 38.88
CA PRO A 10 -9.69 -1.56 37.52
C PRO A 10 -8.79 -2.78 37.39
N GLY A 11 -9.40 -3.97 37.25
CA GLY A 11 -8.68 -5.23 37.16
C GLY A 11 -7.60 -5.25 36.05
N PRO A 12 -6.51 -6.01 36.25
CA PRO A 12 -5.31 -6.01 35.41
C PRO A 12 -5.56 -6.35 33.94
N THR A 13 -6.68 -7.01 33.63
CA THR A 13 -7.09 -7.39 32.28
C THR A 13 -7.44 -6.20 31.38
N ARG A 14 -7.90 -5.07 31.93
CA ARG A 14 -8.34 -3.91 31.13
C ARG A 14 -7.19 -3.03 30.64
N ILE A 15 -6.05 -3.07 31.35
CA ILE A 15 -4.86 -2.28 31.00
C ILE A 15 -4.06 -2.98 29.88
N ALA A 16 -3.99 -4.31 29.90
CA ALA A 16 -3.21 -5.08 28.93
C ALA A 16 -3.76 -5.03 27.48
N THR A 17 -5.09 -4.94 27.31
CA THR A 17 -5.74 -4.84 25.98
C THR A 17 -5.52 -3.47 25.33
N HIS A 18 -5.51 -2.40 26.12
CA HIS A 18 -5.23 -1.06 25.61
C HIS A 18 -3.75 -0.85 25.24
N ALA A 19 -2.83 -1.50 25.94
CA ALA A 19 -1.40 -1.42 25.64
C ALA A 19 -1.02 -2.13 24.33
N THR A 20 -1.56 -3.33 24.10
CA THR A 20 -1.29 -4.14 22.89
C THR A 20 -1.88 -3.51 21.62
N ASP A 21 -3.10 -2.98 21.69
CA ASP A 21 -3.74 -2.26 20.58
C ASP A 21 -2.97 -0.96 20.23
N ARG A 22 -2.38 -0.30 21.24
CA ARG A 22 -1.59 0.93 21.05
C ARG A 22 -0.26 0.67 20.33
N THR A 23 0.44 -0.42 20.67
CA THR A 23 1.68 -0.83 19.98
C THR A 23 1.45 -1.29 18.54
N ASP A 24 0.36 -2.01 18.29
CA ASP A 24 0.01 -2.50 16.95
C ASP A 24 -0.36 -1.36 15.98
N ARG A 25 -1.00 -0.30 16.49
CA ARG A 25 -1.41 0.88 15.71
C ARG A 25 -0.25 1.78 15.30
N LEU A 26 0.74 1.96 16.18
CA LEU A 26 1.97 2.69 15.84
C LEU A 26 2.86 1.86 14.89
N GLY A 27 2.98 0.55 15.12
CA GLY A 27 3.77 -0.35 14.27
C GLY A 27 3.29 -0.40 12.82
N THR A 28 1.98 -0.37 12.59
CA THR A 28 1.40 -0.35 11.23
C THR A 28 1.71 0.95 10.47
N PHE A 29 1.66 2.11 11.13
CA PHE A 29 2.03 3.38 10.50
C PHE A 29 3.49 3.37 9.99
N TYR A 30 4.43 2.93 10.83
CA TYR A 30 5.84 2.88 10.44
C TYR A 30 6.13 1.82 9.37
N THR A 31 5.41 0.70 9.38
CA THR A 31 5.57 -0.37 8.39
C THR A 31 5.15 0.08 6.98
N TYR A 32 4.08 0.88 6.88
CA TYR A 32 3.56 1.38 5.61
C TYR A 32 4.12 2.74 5.20
N ARG A 33 5.10 3.27 5.94
CA ARG A 33 5.75 4.54 5.60
C ARG A 33 6.31 4.50 4.17
N PRO A 34 6.04 5.53 3.36
CA PRO A 34 6.61 5.64 2.03
C PRO A 34 8.11 5.95 2.14
N THR A 35 8.94 4.93 1.97
CA THR A 35 10.39 5.09 1.85
C THR A 35 10.77 5.39 0.40
N THR A 36 11.94 6.03 0.21
CA THR A 36 12.49 6.32 -1.13
C THR A 36 12.58 5.06 -1.99
N ILE A 37 13.01 3.95 -1.39
CA ILE A 37 13.10 2.64 -2.07
C ILE A 37 11.72 2.19 -2.59
N LYS A 38 10.68 2.23 -1.76
CA LYS A 38 9.32 1.81 -2.16
C LYS A 38 8.76 2.70 -3.28
N ARG A 39 9.08 4.00 -3.27
CA ARG A 39 8.71 4.94 -4.36
C ARG A 39 9.41 4.59 -5.67
N ILE A 40 10.73 4.33 -5.62
CA ILE A 40 11.50 3.91 -6.80
C ILE A 40 10.94 2.61 -7.36
N LEU A 41 10.73 1.59 -6.53
CA LEU A 41 10.18 0.29 -6.96
C LEU A 41 8.78 0.43 -7.57
N SER A 42 7.92 1.26 -6.97
CA SER A 42 6.61 1.57 -7.55
C SER A 42 6.73 2.28 -8.89
N GLY A 43 7.68 3.21 -9.04
CA GLY A 43 7.96 3.90 -10.30
C GLY A 43 8.48 2.96 -11.39
N VAL A 44 9.40 2.06 -11.04
CA VAL A 44 9.92 1.03 -11.95
C VAL A 44 8.80 0.10 -12.41
N SER A 45 7.96 -0.39 -11.49
CA SER A 45 6.80 -1.24 -11.82
C SER A 45 5.86 -0.56 -12.82
N LEU A 46 5.54 0.71 -12.60
CA LEU A 46 4.70 1.49 -13.53
C LEU A 46 5.41 1.77 -14.87
N GLY A 47 6.71 2.05 -14.85
CA GLY A 47 7.51 2.25 -16.06
C GLY A 47 7.54 1.01 -16.95
N VAL A 48 7.76 -0.17 -16.35
CA VAL A 48 7.71 -1.45 -17.07
C VAL A 48 6.31 -1.71 -17.64
N ALA A 49 5.26 -1.43 -16.88
CA ALA A 49 3.88 -1.59 -17.35
C ALA A 49 3.58 -0.70 -18.57
N LEU A 50 4.06 0.55 -18.56
CA LEU A 50 3.94 1.47 -19.68
C LEU A 50 4.69 1.00 -20.92
N LEU A 51 5.88 0.40 -20.75
CA LEU A 51 6.62 -0.20 -21.87
C LEU A 51 5.84 -1.35 -22.51
N PHE A 52 5.26 -2.25 -21.71
CA PHE A 52 4.41 -3.31 -22.23
C PHE A 52 3.15 -2.77 -22.91
N LEU A 53 2.56 -1.71 -22.36
CA LEU A 53 1.36 -1.10 -22.93
C LEU A 53 1.67 -0.46 -24.29
N PHE A 54 2.80 0.26 -24.35
CA PHE A 54 3.30 0.84 -25.59
C PHE A 54 3.58 -0.26 -26.63
N ALA A 55 4.25 -1.35 -26.24
CA ALA A 55 4.52 -2.47 -27.13
C ALA A 55 3.22 -3.12 -27.64
N ALA A 56 2.21 -3.29 -26.78
CA ALA A 56 0.91 -3.84 -27.14
C ALA A 56 0.21 -3.01 -28.22
N PHE A 57 0.17 -1.68 -28.05
CA PHE A 57 -0.44 -0.78 -29.03
C PHE A 57 0.39 -0.61 -30.29
N HIS A 58 1.71 -0.61 -30.18
CA HIS A 58 2.59 -0.53 -31.35
C HIS A 58 2.51 -1.80 -32.19
N GLY A 59 2.33 -2.96 -31.56
CA GLY A 59 2.11 -4.24 -32.23
C GLY A 59 0.90 -4.24 -33.17
N ILE A 60 -0.15 -3.46 -32.86
CA ILE A 60 -1.35 -3.34 -33.72
C ILE A 60 -0.98 -2.87 -35.14
N ARG A 61 0.08 -2.07 -35.29
CA ARG A 61 0.54 -1.59 -36.60
C ARG A 61 1.42 -2.58 -37.36
N ILE A 62 2.02 -3.55 -36.66
CA ILE A 62 3.04 -4.45 -37.20
C ILE A 62 2.41 -5.80 -37.58
N TYR A 63 1.51 -6.32 -36.76
CA TYR A 63 0.86 -7.61 -36.99
C TYR A 63 -0.37 -7.45 -37.91
N GLN A 64 -0.71 -8.50 -38.65
CA GLN A 64 -1.90 -8.56 -39.51
C GLN A 64 -2.78 -9.75 -39.12
N GLY A 65 -4.09 -9.65 -39.32
CA GLY A 65 -5.02 -10.77 -39.10
C GLY A 65 -5.30 -11.08 -37.61
N HIS A 66 -5.57 -12.36 -37.32
CA HIS A 66 -5.98 -12.83 -35.98
C HIS A 66 -4.91 -12.62 -34.89
N ASP A 67 -3.63 -12.52 -35.28
CA ASP A 67 -2.51 -12.38 -34.35
C ASP A 67 -2.48 -11.00 -33.67
N ILE A 68 -3.11 -9.98 -34.27
CA ILE A 68 -3.22 -8.65 -33.66
C ILE A 68 -3.97 -8.72 -32.32
N MET A 69 -5.11 -9.43 -32.32
CA MET A 69 -6.00 -9.45 -31.15
C MET A 69 -5.33 -10.20 -30.00
N TRP A 70 -4.68 -11.32 -30.28
CA TRP A 70 -3.99 -12.11 -29.27
C TRP A 70 -2.75 -11.39 -28.71
N ASN A 71 -1.95 -10.74 -29.56
CA ASN A 71 -0.82 -9.93 -29.12
C ASN A 71 -1.26 -8.74 -28.26
N LEU A 72 -2.36 -8.07 -28.63
CA LEU A 72 -2.93 -6.99 -27.84
C LEU A 72 -3.40 -7.48 -26.47
N ILE A 73 -4.12 -8.61 -26.42
CA ILE A 73 -4.58 -9.21 -25.16
C ILE A 73 -3.37 -9.58 -24.28
N ALA A 74 -2.39 -10.31 -24.82
CA ALA A 74 -1.20 -10.69 -24.07
C ALA A 74 -0.44 -9.47 -23.54
N GLY A 75 -0.27 -8.43 -24.37
CA GLY A 75 0.37 -7.18 -23.98
C GLY A 75 -0.37 -6.45 -22.86
N ILE A 76 -1.71 -6.36 -22.93
CA ILE A 76 -2.53 -5.76 -21.86
C ILE A 76 -2.39 -6.58 -20.56
N VAL A 77 -2.42 -7.92 -20.63
CA VAL A 77 -2.27 -8.76 -19.45
C VAL A 77 -0.88 -8.56 -18.81
N PHE A 78 0.19 -8.47 -19.61
CA PHE A 78 1.54 -8.13 -19.11
C PHE A 78 1.62 -6.74 -18.49
N THR A 79 0.97 -5.73 -19.08
CA THR A 79 0.86 -4.39 -18.49
C THR A 79 0.20 -4.45 -17.12
N VAL A 80 -0.93 -5.15 -17.01
CA VAL A 80 -1.66 -5.24 -15.74
C VAL A 80 -0.84 -6.03 -14.72
N SER A 81 -0.24 -7.16 -15.08
CA SER A 81 0.54 -7.98 -14.14
C SER A 81 1.73 -7.22 -13.55
N THR A 82 2.43 -6.42 -14.37
CA THR A 82 3.62 -5.67 -13.95
C THR A 82 3.29 -4.34 -13.29
N GLY A 83 2.19 -3.69 -13.68
CA GLY A 83 1.77 -2.40 -13.14
C GLY A 83 0.96 -2.49 -11.85
N LEU A 84 0.27 -3.60 -11.61
CA LEU A 84 -0.65 -3.77 -10.48
C LEU A 84 0.04 -3.60 -9.11
N PRO A 85 1.23 -4.16 -8.84
CA PRO A 85 1.94 -3.92 -7.57
C PRO A 85 2.27 -2.43 -7.33
N GLY A 86 2.80 -1.73 -8.34
CA GLY A 86 3.14 -0.32 -8.26
C GLY A 86 1.92 0.59 -8.14
N ALA A 87 0.89 0.36 -8.96
CA ALA A 87 -0.36 1.11 -8.89
C ALA A 87 -1.06 0.93 -7.54
N TYR A 88 -1.12 -0.29 -7.02
CA TYR A 88 -1.68 -0.59 -5.70
C TYR A 88 -0.92 0.15 -4.59
N TRP A 89 0.42 0.12 -4.64
CA TRP A 89 1.26 0.85 -3.69
C TRP A 89 0.92 2.35 -3.67
N LEU A 90 0.91 2.95 -4.86
CA LEU A 90 0.74 4.39 -5.05
C LEU A 90 -0.65 4.84 -4.61
N ALA A 91 -1.69 4.12 -5.02
CA ALA A 91 -3.08 4.42 -4.67
C ALA A 91 -3.29 4.43 -3.15
N HIS A 92 -2.81 3.40 -2.45
CA HIS A 92 -2.92 3.35 -1.00
C HIS A 92 -2.05 4.42 -0.32
N THR A 93 -0.87 4.71 -0.84
CA THR A 93 -0.02 5.77 -0.27
C THR A 93 -0.66 7.15 -0.41
N LEU A 94 -1.30 7.44 -1.54
CA LEU A 94 -2.06 8.68 -1.73
C LEU A 94 -3.29 8.74 -0.82
N HIS A 95 -3.99 7.62 -0.65
CA HIS A 95 -5.14 7.54 0.25
C HIS A 95 -4.74 7.78 1.72
N ASP A 96 -3.65 7.15 2.16
CA ASP A 96 -3.12 7.31 3.51
C ASP A 96 -2.66 8.75 3.75
N ALA A 97 -1.94 9.36 2.80
CA ALA A 97 -1.53 10.75 2.88
C ALA A 97 -2.73 11.71 2.99
N ARG A 98 -3.82 11.46 2.24
CA ARG A 98 -5.07 12.24 2.35
C ARG A 98 -5.76 12.05 3.70
N ASN A 99 -5.72 10.84 4.26
CA ASN A 99 -6.32 10.54 5.56
C ASN A 99 -5.55 11.23 6.70
N ILE A 100 -4.22 11.15 6.66
CA ILE A 100 -3.34 11.81 7.63
C ILE A 100 -3.50 13.32 7.53
N LYS A 101 -3.50 13.89 6.32
CA LYS A 101 -3.74 15.33 6.12
C LYS A 101 -5.10 15.78 6.70
N ARG A 102 -6.17 15.03 6.45
CA ARG A 102 -7.51 15.32 7.01
C ARG A 102 -7.58 15.15 8.53
N TRP A 103 -6.82 14.22 9.09
CA TRP A 103 -6.71 14.07 10.53
C TRP A 103 -5.94 15.26 11.15
N ALA A 104 -4.81 15.63 10.57
CA ALA A 104 -3.95 16.73 11.04
C ALA A 104 -4.69 18.08 11.00
N LEU A 105 -5.43 18.37 9.92
CA LEU A 105 -6.26 19.57 9.80
C LEU A 105 -7.34 19.66 10.88
N ARG A 106 -7.89 18.53 11.33
CA ARG A 106 -8.92 18.50 12.40
C ARG A 106 -8.35 18.71 13.80
N HIS A 107 -7.04 18.51 14.00
CA HIS A 107 -6.41 18.57 15.32
C HIS A 107 -5.52 19.81 15.52
N GLY A 108 -5.55 20.80 14.60
CA GLY A 108 -5.04 22.16 14.77
C GLY A 108 -3.52 22.32 14.97
N ALA A 109 -2.96 21.67 15.98
CA ALA A 109 -1.55 21.68 16.37
C ALA A 109 -0.62 20.89 15.43
N TYR A 110 -1.16 20.15 14.46
CA TYR A 110 -0.40 19.17 13.65
C TYR A 110 -0.27 19.52 12.16
N GLY A 111 -0.79 20.68 11.73
CA GLY A 111 -0.82 21.05 10.32
C GLY A 111 0.56 21.21 9.68
N THR A 112 1.57 21.58 10.47
CA THR A 112 2.92 21.95 9.99
C THR A 112 4.00 20.91 10.28
N ASP A 113 3.96 20.18 11.40
CA ASP A 113 5.12 19.36 11.85
C ASP A 113 4.94 17.84 11.77
N TRP A 114 3.78 17.35 11.35
CA TRP A 114 3.51 15.90 11.32
C TRP A 114 4.49 15.12 10.43
N GLN A 115 4.97 15.76 9.35
CA GLN A 115 5.86 15.14 8.38
C GLN A 115 7.29 15.04 8.92
N TRP A 116 7.74 16.07 9.67
CA TRP A 116 9.00 16.07 10.40
C TRP A 116 9.00 15.08 11.57
N LEU A 117 7.90 14.99 12.33
CA LEU A 117 7.71 13.99 13.41
C LEU A 117 7.73 12.55 12.86
N ALA A 118 7.11 12.31 11.69
CA ALA A 118 7.16 11.02 11.03
C ALA A 118 8.57 10.67 10.52
N GLU A 119 9.38 11.69 10.17
CA GLU A 119 10.75 11.55 9.71
C GLU A 119 11.77 11.31 10.82
N ASN A 120 11.59 11.94 11.98
CA ASN A 120 12.53 11.95 13.10
C ASN A 120 12.08 11.07 14.29
N LYS A 121 11.80 9.78 14.02
CA LYS A 121 11.34 8.80 15.01
C LYS A 121 12.21 8.76 16.28
N ALA A 122 13.53 8.79 16.12
CA ALA A 122 14.49 8.72 17.22
C ALA A 122 14.46 9.96 18.14
N ALA A 123 14.23 11.16 17.59
CA ALA A 123 14.12 12.39 18.39
C ALA A 123 12.77 12.49 19.13
N THR A 124 11.77 11.72 18.70
CA THR A 124 10.39 11.79 19.22
C THR A 124 10.10 10.74 20.29
N GLU A 125 10.84 9.62 20.31
CA GLU A 125 10.69 8.57 21.34
C GLU A 125 11.20 8.99 22.73
N GLU A 126 12.09 9.97 22.84
CA GLU A 126 12.74 10.35 24.11
C GLU A 126 12.02 11.45 24.90
N SER A 127 11.06 12.19 24.31
CA SER A 127 10.60 13.45 24.93
C SER A 127 9.09 13.63 25.11
N HIS A 128 8.20 13.01 24.33
CA HIS A 128 6.75 13.24 24.46
C HIS A 128 5.92 11.99 24.14
N GLU A 129 4.79 11.81 24.86
CA GLU A 129 3.75 10.85 24.48
C GLU A 129 3.33 11.12 23.03
N LEU A 130 3.82 10.28 22.11
CA LEU A 130 3.51 10.37 20.69
C LEU A 130 1.97 10.38 20.51
N PRO A 131 1.40 11.42 19.89
CA PRO A 131 -0.03 11.50 19.64
C PRO A 131 -0.48 10.29 18.83
N HIS A 132 -1.62 9.70 19.22
CA HIS A 132 -2.18 8.54 18.55
C HIS A 132 -2.50 8.86 17.08
N LEU A 133 -1.60 8.46 16.17
CA LEU A 133 -1.82 8.51 14.73
C LEU A 133 -3.05 7.66 14.36
N PRO A 134 -3.83 8.07 13.35
CA PRO A 134 -4.98 7.29 12.92
C PRO A 134 -4.49 5.91 12.44
N PRO A 135 -5.15 4.81 12.86
CA PRO A 135 -4.77 3.48 12.43
C PRO A 135 -4.94 3.36 10.91
N LEU A 136 -3.88 2.96 10.21
CA LEU A 136 -3.95 2.69 8.77
C LEU A 136 -4.51 1.27 8.55
N PRO A 137 -5.37 1.07 7.53
CA PRO A 137 -5.91 -0.24 7.24
C PRO A 137 -4.81 -1.22 6.81
N LYS A 138 -4.88 -2.48 7.27
CA LYS A 138 -3.94 -3.54 6.86
C LYS A 138 -4.07 -3.79 5.36
N ARG A 139 -2.95 -3.72 4.63
CA ARG A 139 -2.89 -3.94 3.18
C ARG A 139 -2.75 -5.42 2.86
N ARG A 140 -3.46 -5.91 1.84
CA ARG A 140 -3.45 -7.32 1.43
C ARG A 140 -2.39 -7.58 0.36
N TRP A 141 -1.13 -7.29 0.68
CA TRP A 141 -0.01 -7.40 -0.27
C TRP A 141 0.15 -8.78 -0.91
N TRP A 142 -0.08 -9.84 -0.14
CA TRP A 142 -0.02 -11.20 -0.65
C TRP A 142 -1.01 -11.42 -1.82
N ALA A 143 -2.22 -10.87 -1.74
CA ALA A 143 -3.24 -11.03 -2.77
C ALA A 143 -2.85 -10.31 -4.06
N VAL A 144 -2.21 -9.14 -3.94
CA VAL A 144 -1.68 -8.36 -5.06
C VAL A 144 -0.57 -9.14 -5.78
N TRP A 145 0.35 -9.75 -5.02
CA TRP A 145 1.41 -10.59 -5.58
C TRP A 145 0.87 -11.85 -6.26
N VAL A 146 -0.09 -12.53 -5.64
CA VAL A 146 -0.75 -13.71 -6.23
C VAL A 146 -1.46 -13.34 -7.53
N ALA A 147 -2.22 -12.24 -7.55
CA ALA A 147 -2.90 -11.77 -8.76
C ALA A 147 -1.90 -11.39 -9.86
N ALA A 148 -0.84 -10.64 -9.52
CA ALA A 148 0.21 -10.27 -10.47
C ALA A 148 0.91 -11.50 -11.06
N ALA A 149 1.28 -12.48 -10.22
CA ALA A 149 1.91 -13.71 -10.68
C ALA A 149 0.98 -14.55 -11.56
N ALA A 150 -0.30 -14.70 -11.16
CA ALA A 150 -1.29 -15.42 -11.95
C ALA A 150 -1.48 -14.77 -13.34
N LEU A 151 -1.63 -13.45 -13.41
CA LEU A 151 -1.74 -12.73 -14.67
C LEU A 151 -0.48 -12.87 -15.53
N PHE A 152 0.70 -12.84 -14.92
CA PHE A 152 1.96 -13.03 -15.63
C PHE A 152 2.05 -14.42 -16.28
N VAL A 153 1.65 -15.47 -15.55
CA VAL A 153 1.61 -16.84 -16.10
C VAL A 153 0.61 -16.94 -17.26
N VAL A 154 -0.58 -16.35 -17.11
CA VAL A 154 -1.58 -16.30 -18.20
C VAL A 154 -1.01 -15.59 -19.43
N ALA A 155 -0.35 -14.45 -19.25
CA ALA A 155 0.28 -13.73 -20.36
C ALA A 155 1.38 -14.55 -21.05
N ALA A 156 2.21 -15.24 -20.28
CA ALA A 156 3.26 -16.12 -20.81
C ALA A 156 2.68 -17.30 -21.59
N GLN A 157 1.60 -17.92 -21.11
CA GLN A 157 0.92 -19.00 -21.83
C GLN A 157 0.27 -18.52 -23.12
N LEU A 158 -0.34 -17.33 -23.13
CA LEU A 158 -0.84 -16.71 -24.36
C LEU A 158 0.30 -16.53 -25.38
N GLY A 159 1.47 -16.06 -24.94
CA GLY A 159 2.66 -15.96 -25.78
C GLY A 159 3.13 -17.29 -26.37
N HIS A 160 3.22 -18.33 -25.55
CA HIS A 160 3.67 -19.66 -25.98
C HIS A 160 2.71 -20.30 -27.00
N ASN A 161 1.40 -20.17 -26.79
CA ASN A 161 0.42 -20.76 -27.71
C ASN A 161 0.42 -20.07 -29.09
N MET A 162 0.86 -18.81 -29.17
CA MET A 162 1.01 -18.09 -30.44
C MET A 162 2.28 -18.48 -31.21
N SER A 163 3.35 -18.96 -30.56
CA SER A 163 4.60 -19.32 -31.24
C SER A 163 4.62 -20.72 -31.86
N VAL A 164 3.59 -21.53 -31.63
CA VAL A 164 3.52 -22.95 -32.04
C VAL A 164 2.60 -23.15 -33.27
N VAL A 165 2.02 -22.07 -33.81
CA VAL A 165 1.21 -22.06 -35.04
C VAL A 165 2.01 -21.46 -36.18
#